data_AF-A0A351HT94-F1
#
_entry.id   AF-A0A351HT94-F1
#
_cell.length_a   1.000
_cell.length_b   1.000
_cell.length_c   1.000
_cell.angle_alpha   90.00
_cell.angle_beta   90.00
_cell.angle_gamma   90.00
#
_symmetry.space_group_name_H-M   'P 1'
#
loop_
_entity.id
_entity.type
_entity.pdbx_description
1 polymer ?
#
loop_
_entity_poly.entity_id
_entity_poly.type
_entity_poly.pdbx_seq_one_letter_code
_entity_poly.pdbx_strand_id
1 'polypeptide(L)' 'MNTKKIIADSMFSLLKTKSFNKITVDKILSESGVSRSTFYRYFSDKYELM' A
#
# COMPACT_ATOMS: atom_id res chain seq x y z
N MET A 1 2.25 -11.45 12.01
CA MET A 1 2.16 -10.83 10.66
C MET A 1 1.90 -9.34 10.87
N ASN A 2 2.79 -8.45 10.44
CA ASN A 2 2.62 -7.00 10.62
C ASN A 2 2.00 -6.40 9.36
N THR A 3 0.69 -6.20 9.35
CA THR A 3 -0.05 -5.68 8.18
C THR A 3 0.46 -4.33 7.71
N LYS A 4 0.86 -3.44 8.63
CA LYS A 4 1.45 -2.14 8.26
C LYS A 4 2.73 -2.33 7.47
N LYS A 5 3.60 -3.25 7.91
CA LYS A 5 4.84 -3.59 7.21
C LYS A 5 4.57 -4.16 5.82
N ILE A 6 3.60 -5.07 5.69
CA ILE A 6 3.25 -5.67 4.39
C ILE A 6 2.78 -4.58 3.40
N ILE A 7 1.89 -3.68 3.84
CA ILE A 7 1.41 -2.58 2.99
C ILE A 7 2.56 -1.66 2.58
N ALA A 8 3.47 -1.33 3.50
CA ALA A 8 4.65 -0.51 3.20
C ALA A 8 5.61 -1.21 2.23
N ASP A 9 5.93 -2.49 2.45
CA ASP A 9 6.80 -3.27 1.57
C ASP A 9 6.22 -3.36 0.14
N SER A 10 4.90 -3.55 0.01
CA SER A 10 4.20 -3.51 -1.28
C SER A 10 4.28 -2.14 -1.95
N MET A 11 4.12 -1.05 -1.19
CA MET A 11 4.31 0.30 -1.72
C MET A 11 5.74 0.51 -2.24
N PHE A 12 6.75 0.09 -1.48
CA PHE A 12 8.15 0.18 -1.91
C PHE A 12 8.45 -0.66 -3.16
N SER A 13 7.87 -1.86 -3.27
CA SER A 13 8.00 -2.68 -4.47
C SER A 13 7.40 -1.99 -5.71
N LEU A 14 6.22 -1.37 -5.56
CA LEU A 14 5.60 -0.60 -6.66
C LEU A 14 6.43 0.64 -7.03
N LEU A 15 7.04 1.31 -6.06
CA LEU A 15 7.89 2.49 -6.29
C LEU A 15 9.14 2.19 -7.12
N LYS A 16 9.62 0.93 -7.13
CA LYS A 16 10.75 0.51 -7.99
C LYS A 16 10.41 0.56 -9.48
N THR A 17 9.12 0.52 -9.84
CA THR A 17 8.68 0.40 -11.25
C THR A 17 7.71 1.49 -11.67
N LYS A 18 7.14 2.24 -10.74
CA LYS A 18 6.12 3.26 -11.00
C LYS A 18 6.36 4.49 -10.13
N SER A 19 6.14 5.66 -10.71
CA SER A 19 6.14 6.92 -9.97
C SER A 19 5.04 6.91 -8.89
N PHE A 20 5.30 7.52 -7.73
CA PHE A 20 4.34 7.61 -6.61
C PHE A 20 2.93 8.07 -7.03
N ASN A 21 2.85 9.07 -7.92
CA ASN A 21 1.58 9.61 -8.42
C ASN A 21 0.74 8.59 -9.21
N LYS A 22 1.37 7.57 -9.81
CA LYS A 22 0.71 6.51 -10.59
C LYS A 22 0.35 5.27 -9.76
N ILE A 23 0.77 5.23 -8.49
CA ILE A 23 0.40 4.18 -7.55
C ILE A 23 -0.94 4.56 -6.92
N THR A 24 -1.89 3.62 -6.87
CA THR A 24 -3.20 3.80 -6.22
C THR A 24 -3.29 2.84 -5.05
N VAL A 25 -4.18 3.14 -4.09
CA VAL A 25 -4.46 2.21 -2.98
C VAL A 25 -4.80 0.82 -3.52
N ASP A 26 -5.61 0.72 -4.58
CA ASP A 26 -5.94 -0.58 -5.21
C ASP A 26 -4.73 -1.38 -5.70
N LYS A 27 -3.71 -0.73 -6.26
CA LYS A 27 -2.48 -1.44 -6.66
C LYS A 27 -1.72 -1.96 -5.45
N ILE A 28 -1.67 -1.17 -4.38
CA ILE A 28 -1.01 -1.57 -3.13
C ILE A 28 -1.76 -2.76 -2.52
N LEU A 29 -3.10 -2.74 -2.51
CA LEU A 29 -3.92 -3.86 -2.02
C LEU A 29 -3.73 -5.12 -2.87
N SER A 30 -3.69 -4.98 -4.20
CA SER A 30 -3.44 -6.09 -5.12
C SER A 30 -2.06 -6.72 -4.92
N GLU A 31 -1.03 -5.91 -4.65
CA GLU A 31 0.34 -6.38 -4.41
C GLU A 31 0.51 -6.99 -3.01
N SER A 32 -0.17 -6.43 -2.00
CA SER A 32 -0.04 -6.84 -0.59
C SER A 32 -0.92 -8.02 -0.19
N GLY A 33 -1.97 -8.33 -0.97
CA GLY A 33 -3.00 -9.29 -0.60
C GLY A 33 -3.86 -8.86 0.60
N VAL A 34 -3.79 -7.58 0.99
CA VAL A 34 -4.54 -7.04 2.13
C VAL A 34 -5.91 -6.54 1.68
N SER A 35 -6.94 -6.79 2.48
CA SER A 35 -8.28 -6.27 2.18
C SER A 35 -8.34 -4.75 2.33
N ARG A 36 -9.20 -4.11 1.53
CA ARG A 36 -9.46 -2.67 1.61
C ARG A 36 -9.90 -2.22 3.01
N SER A 37 -10.76 -3.00 3.68
CA SER A 37 -11.20 -2.71 5.05
C SER A 37 -10.04 -2.73 6.05
N THR A 38 -9.08 -3.64 5.88
CA THR A 38 -7.89 -3.71 6.74
C THR A 38 -6.94 -2.55 6.49
N PHE A 39 -6.80 -2.11 5.24
CA PHE A 39 -6.01 -0.92 4.91
C PHE A 39 -6.58 0.32 5.61
N TYR A 40 -7.89 0.58 5.46
CA TYR A 40 -8.54 1.75 6.08
C TYR A 40 -8.64 1.70 7.60
N ARG A 41 -8.33 0.55 8.24
CA ARG A 41 -8.12 0.48 9.69
C ARG A 41 -6.80 1.15 10.13
N TYR A 42 -5.83 1.24 9.23
CA TYR A 42 -4.48 1.71 9.53
C TYR A 42 -4.09 2.99 8.81
N PHE A 43 -4.58 3.19 7.59
CA PHE A 43 -4.20 4.28 6.70
C PHE A 43 -5.43 4.86 6.02
N SER A 44 -5.55 6.18 6.01
CA SER A 44 -6.67 6.86 5.33
C SER A 44 -6.43 7.00 3.83
N ASP A 45 -5.17 7.07 3.40
CA ASP A 45 -4.75 7.11 1.99
C ASP A 45 -3.28 6.70 1.83
N LYS A 46 -2.82 6.49 0.59
CA LYS A 46 -1.44 6.12 0.24
C LYS A 46 -0.38 7.14 0.67
N TYR A 47 -0.76 8.39 0.97
CA TYR A 47 0.18 9.43 1.41
C TYR A 47 0.66 9.19 2.85
N GLU A 48 -0.10 8.47 3.67
CA GLU A 48 0.30 8.10 5.04
C GLU A 48 1.34 6.95 5.06
N LEU A 49 1.71 6.44 3.88
CA LEU A 49 2.78 5.44 3.72
C LEU A 49 4.14 6.08 3.43
N MET A 50 4.22 7.41 3.34
CA MET A 50 5.48 8.16 3.18
C MET A 50 6.01 8.66 4.53
#